data_AF-A0A379KMK7-F1
#
_entry.id   AF-A0A379KMK7-F1
#
_cell.length_a   1.000
_cell.length_b   1.000
_cell.length_c   1.000
_cell.angle_alpha   90.00
_cell.angle_beta   90.00
_cell.angle_gamma   90.00
#
_symmetry.space_group_name_H-M   'P 1'
#
loop_
_entity.id
_entity.type
_entity.pdbx_description
1 polymer ?
#
loop_
_entity_poly.entity_id
_entity_poly.type
_entity_poly.pdbx_seq_one_letter_code
_entity_poly.pdbx_strand_id
1 'polypeptide(L)'
;MIPVDMPLMLLGYMIYIFSEVFLWLFIAGLIALLIPRSRRYMAARRWRCGLLLVLLAAGSVPYIESTNRLWQDWRAHNPRLEYEEVLGDLVLPAGTRVHLQNLEPFNDLSGDPVPYGMQSLDHADFDRTPGHIMGMPVRRLKLAQGHGFATVETLSAHDLAGWKCEPGEIEFDFPFGAHFKFSEWKMSRCTLAPGTDLGGIVWPGPVRVSTNTPGWLARSEESPVKVQGIELRSLIMILDRPYGEGRSWEGYSNQPFDFGPVHYPADIQVSRYQGQMLFSLPPDAQAKDRCTGMPIEGGQTVVQSMAGEVLGVRPNRSVGVYFPDEIIVR
;
A
#
# COMPACT_ATOMS: atom_id res chain seq x y z
N MET A 1 -3.56 22.54 -22.57
CA MET A 1 -3.50 23.40 -21.36
C MET A 1 -4.73 24.29 -21.36
N ILE A 2 -5.76 23.97 -20.58
CA ILE A 2 -6.85 24.92 -20.33
C ILE A 2 -6.26 25.98 -19.39
N PRO A 3 -6.22 27.27 -19.77
CA PRO A 3 -5.72 28.31 -18.87
C PRO A 3 -6.64 28.36 -17.65
N VAL A 4 -6.10 28.00 -16.48
CA VAL A 4 -6.82 28.10 -15.22
C VAL A 4 -6.78 29.57 -14.81
N ASP A 5 -7.94 30.25 -14.91
CA ASP A 5 -8.10 31.63 -14.49
C ASP A 5 -8.12 31.68 -12.95
N MET A 6 -6.94 31.92 -12.37
CA MET A 6 -6.71 32.00 -10.92
C MET A 6 -7.66 32.98 -10.20
N PRO A 7 -7.90 34.21 -10.71
CA PRO A 7 -8.94 35.11 -10.20
C PRO A 7 -10.33 34.49 -10.11
N LEU A 8 -10.76 33.74 -11.13
CA LEU A 8 -12.09 33.13 -11.18
C LEU A 8 -12.23 32.01 -10.15
N MET A 9 -11.20 31.17 -9.98
CA MET A 9 -11.19 30.13 -8.95
C MET A 9 -11.23 30.73 -7.53
N LEU A 10 -10.45 31.78 -7.28
CA LEU A 10 -10.45 32.48 -5.99
C LEU A 10 -11.83 33.07 -5.67
N LEU A 11 -12.48 33.69 -6.66
CA LEU A 11 -13.83 34.22 -6.50
C LEU A 11 -14.84 33.10 -6.21
N GLY A 12 -14.78 31.98 -6.94
CA GLY A 12 -15.63 30.81 -6.68
C GLY A 12 -15.42 30.22 -5.28
N TYR A 13 -14.18 30.12 -4.84
CA TYR A 13 -13.83 29.64 -3.50
C TYR A 13 -14.32 30.58 -2.39
N MET A 14 -14.19 31.90 -2.58
CA MET A 14 -14.74 32.88 -1.65
C MET A 14 -16.26 32.79 -1.56
N ILE A 15 -16.96 32.67 -2.69
CA ILE A 15 -18.41 32.47 -2.72
C ILE A 15 -18.79 31.19 -1.96
N TYR A 16 -18.05 30.10 -2.16
CA TYR A 16 -18.28 28.83 -1.47
C TYR A 16 -18.16 28.96 0.07
N ILE A 17 -17.06 29.57 0.56
CA ILE A 17 -16.85 29.77 2.01
C ILE A 17 -17.93 30.68 2.61
N PHE A 18 -18.24 31.81 1.96
CA PHE A 18 -19.27 32.71 2.49
C PHE A 18 -20.64 32.04 2.51
N SER A 19 -20.93 31.22 1.51
CA SER A 19 -22.17 30.44 1.44
C SER A 19 -22.25 29.39 2.56
N GLU A 20 -21.14 28.75 2.89
CA GLU A 20 -21.05 27.83 4.04
C GLU A 20 -21.30 28.55 5.37
N VAL A 21 -20.68 29.71 5.58
CA VAL A 21 -20.90 30.53 6.79
C VAL A 21 -22.37 30.95 6.89
N PHE A 22 -22.99 31.34 5.78
CA PHE A 22 -24.41 31.67 5.75
C PHE A 22 -25.30 30.48 6.08
N LEU A 23 -24.95 29.26 5.65
CA LEU A 23 -25.66 28.04 6.03
C LEU A 23 -25.60 27.80 7.54
N TRP A 24 -24.42 27.88 8.15
CA TRP A 24 -24.27 27.68 9.59
C TRP A 24 -25.00 28.74 10.41
N LEU A 25 -24.97 30.01 9.97
CA LEU A 25 -25.75 31.08 10.60
C LEU A 25 -27.26 30.89 10.42
N PHE A 26 -27.70 30.38 9.27
CA PHE A 26 -29.09 30.03 9.03
C PHE A 26 -29.55 28.91 9.98
N ILE A 27 -28.77 27.83 10.09
CA ILE A 27 -29.03 26.72 11.03
C ILE A 27 -29.06 27.23 12.47
N ALA A 28 -28.10 28.06 12.88
CA ALA A 28 -28.08 28.67 14.21
C ALA A 28 -29.33 29.54 14.45
N GLY A 29 -29.77 30.28 13.44
CA GLY A 29 -31.02 31.06 13.47
C GLY A 29 -32.27 30.18 13.63
N LEU A 30 -32.33 29.04 12.94
CA LEU A 30 -33.40 28.05 13.10
C LEU A 30 -33.39 27.42 14.49
N ILE A 31 -32.21 27.05 15.01
CA ILE A 31 -32.06 26.52 16.38
C ILE A 31 -32.48 27.59 17.40
N ALA A 32 -32.13 28.85 17.19
CA ALA A 32 -32.54 29.94 18.07
C ALA A 32 -34.07 30.11 18.13
N LEU A 33 -34.83 29.72 17.09
CA LEU A 33 -36.30 29.74 17.13
C LEU A 33 -36.88 28.70 18.09
N LEU A 34 -36.13 27.63 18.38
CA LEU A 34 -36.52 26.59 19.34
C LEU A 34 -36.33 27.05 20.80
N ILE A 35 -35.50 28.08 21.04
CA ILE A 35 -35.20 28.60 22.38
C ILE A 35 -36.25 29.66 22.79
N PRO A 36 -37.00 29.49 23.91
CA PRO A 36 -38.13 30.36 24.26
C PRO A 36 -37.79 31.85 24.40
N ARG A 37 -36.61 32.17 24.92
CA ARG A 37 -36.12 33.55 25.09
C ARG A 37 -35.83 34.21 23.74
N SER A 38 -35.07 33.53 22.89
CA SER A 38 -34.70 33.98 21.55
C SER A 38 -35.91 34.06 20.61
N ARG A 39 -36.84 33.11 20.72
CA ARG A 39 -38.11 33.12 19.99
C ARG A 39 -38.96 34.36 20.27
N ARG A 40 -39.08 34.78 21.54
CA ARG A 40 -39.80 36.01 21.93
C ARG A 40 -39.15 37.25 21.32
N TYR A 41 -37.82 37.32 21.34
CA TYR A 41 -37.06 38.42 20.73
C TYR A 41 -37.24 38.48 19.20
N MET A 42 -37.16 37.33 18.52
CA MET A 42 -37.36 37.25 17.07
C MET A 42 -38.80 37.54 16.66
N ALA A 43 -39.79 37.11 17.45
CA ALA A 43 -41.20 37.43 17.22
C ALA A 43 -41.47 38.94 17.35
N ALA A 44 -40.85 39.62 18.31
CA ALA A 44 -40.96 41.06 18.49
C ALA A 44 -40.38 41.87 17.30
N ARG A 45 -39.46 41.27 16.54
CA ARG A 45 -38.81 41.88 15.36
C ARG A 45 -38.98 41.02 14.11
N ARG A 46 -40.17 40.42 13.95
CA ARG A 46 -40.48 39.40 12.92
C ARG A 46 -39.98 39.73 11.52
N TRP A 47 -40.08 40.99 11.11
CA TRP A 47 -39.71 41.42 9.76
C TRP A 47 -38.19 41.46 9.56
N ARG A 48 -37.44 41.95 10.55
CA ARG A 48 -35.96 42.03 10.48
C ARG A 48 -35.34 40.65 10.60
N CYS A 49 -35.83 39.82 11.53
CA CYS A 49 -35.35 38.45 11.71
C CYS A 49 -35.75 37.56 10.53
N GLY A 50 -36.97 37.72 10.00
CA GLY A 50 -37.42 37.01 8.80
C GLY A 50 -36.57 37.36 7.57
N LEU A 51 -36.32 38.65 7.33
CA LEU A 51 -35.49 39.09 6.21
C LEU A 51 -34.04 38.60 6.33
N LEU A 52 -33.47 38.62 7.54
CA LEU A 52 -32.13 38.05 7.80
C LEU A 52 -32.09 36.55 7.49
N LEU A 53 -33.07 35.78 7.95
CA LEU A 53 -33.13 34.34 7.66
C LEU A 53 -33.29 34.06 6.16
N VAL A 54 -34.09 34.86 5.44
CA VAL A 54 -34.23 34.75 3.97
C VAL A 54 -32.91 35.05 3.26
N LEU A 55 -32.18 36.09 3.67
CA LEU A 55 -30.87 36.42 3.11
C LEU A 55 -29.84 35.32 3.37
N LEU A 56 -29.81 34.77 4.59
CA LEU A 56 -28.93 33.66 4.94
C LEU A 56 -29.27 32.39 4.14
N ALA A 57 -30.57 32.09 3.99
CA ALA A 57 -31.03 30.96 3.18
C ALA A 57 -30.63 31.12 1.71
N ALA A 58 -30.89 32.29 1.11
CA ALA A 58 -30.51 32.58 -0.27
C ALA A 58 -28.98 32.53 -0.46
N GLY A 59 -28.24 33.07 0.50
CA GLY A 59 -26.78 33.04 0.52
C GLY A 59 -26.18 31.64 0.66
N SER A 60 -26.90 30.68 1.25
CA SER A 60 -26.46 29.27 1.43
C SER A 60 -26.67 28.38 0.19
N VAL A 61 -27.43 28.84 -0.80
CA VAL A 61 -27.81 28.04 -1.98
C VAL A 61 -26.58 27.53 -2.75
N PRO A 62 -25.55 28.34 -3.07
CA PRO A 62 -24.38 27.86 -3.80
C PRO A 62 -23.64 26.70 -3.12
N TYR A 63 -23.48 26.74 -1.80
CA TYR A 63 -22.85 25.66 -1.04
C TYR A 63 -23.67 24.37 -1.10
N ILE A 64 -24.98 24.46 -0.87
CA ILE A 64 -25.89 23.30 -0.91
C ILE A 64 -25.89 22.67 -2.31
N GLU A 65 -26.00 23.51 -3.34
CA GLU A 65 -26.02 23.04 -4.73
C GLU A 65 -24.71 22.36 -5.11
N SER A 66 -23.57 22.96 -4.78
CA SER A 66 -22.25 22.38 -5.03
C SER A 66 -22.09 21.03 -4.30
N THR A 67 -22.43 20.98 -3.03
CA THR A 67 -22.37 19.75 -2.21
C THR A 67 -23.28 18.66 -2.77
N ASN A 68 -24.50 19.03 -3.18
CA ASN A 68 -25.43 18.08 -3.77
C ASN A 68 -24.94 17.56 -5.12
N ARG A 69 -24.35 18.41 -5.98
CA ARG A 69 -23.74 18.00 -7.25
C ARG A 69 -22.57 17.03 -7.01
N LEU A 70 -21.64 17.38 -6.12
CA LEU A 70 -20.52 16.52 -5.74
C LEU A 70 -21.00 15.17 -5.20
N TRP A 71 -22.05 15.17 -4.40
CA TRP A 71 -22.61 13.94 -3.85
C TRP A 71 -23.36 13.09 -4.88
N GLN A 72 -24.09 13.73 -5.81
CA GLN A 72 -24.71 13.04 -6.94
C GLN A 72 -23.64 12.40 -7.83
N ASP A 73 -22.57 13.13 -8.11
CA ASP A 73 -21.44 12.66 -8.89
C ASP A 73 -20.74 11.48 -8.19
N TRP A 74 -20.44 11.62 -6.90
CA TRP A 74 -19.88 10.54 -6.08
C TRP A 74 -20.78 9.30 -6.10
N ARG A 75 -22.10 9.45 -5.94
CA ARG A 75 -23.02 8.30 -6.03
C ARG A 75 -23.02 7.65 -7.41
N ALA A 76 -22.93 8.45 -8.47
CA ALA A 76 -22.92 7.94 -9.82
C ALA A 76 -21.68 7.09 -10.09
N HIS A 77 -20.52 7.46 -9.52
CA HIS A 77 -19.29 6.67 -9.53
C HIS A 77 -19.34 5.46 -8.57
N ASN A 78 -20.24 5.44 -7.58
CA ASN A 78 -20.34 4.37 -6.57
C ASN A 78 -21.69 3.62 -6.60
N PRO A 79 -22.14 3.06 -7.75
CA PRO A 79 -23.41 2.37 -7.80
C PRO A 79 -23.35 1.02 -7.06
N ARG A 80 -24.52 0.55 -6.63
CA ARG A 80 -24.69 -0.80 -6.11
C ARG A 80 -25.46 -1.61 -7.13
N LEU A 81 -24.91 -2.75 -7.54
CA LEU A 81 -25.51 -3.57 -8.59
C LEU A 81 -26.83 -4.16 -8.12
N GLU A 82 -27.88 -4.04 -8.92
CA GLU A 82 -29.19 -4.63 -8.64
C GLU A 82 -29.26 -6.10 -9.10
N TYR A 83 -28.55 -6.41 -10.17
CA TYR A 83 -28.44 -7.72 -10.80
C TYR A 83 -26.99 -8.15 -10.89
N GLU A 84 -26.77 -9.44 -11.18
CA GLU A 84 -25.45 -9.95 -11.48
C GLU A 84 -24.95 -9.35 -12.80
N GLU A 85 -23.68 -8.95 -12.83
CA GLU A 85 -23.03 -8.41 -14.01
C GLU A 85 -21.74 -9.18 -14.31
N VAL A 86 -21.52 -9.49 -15.59
CA VAL A 86 -20.40 -10.32 -16.04
C VAL A 86 -19.51 -9.47 -16.96
N LEU A 87 -18.26 -9.30 -16.56
CA LEU A 87 -17.23 -8.57 -17.28
C LEU A 87 -16.09 -9.54 -17.60
N GLY A 88 -16.11 -10.12 -18.80
CA GLY A 88 -15.15 -11.18 -19.15
C GLY A 88 -15.26 -12.37 -18.21
N ASP A 89 -14.17 -12.69 -17.50
CA ASP A 89 -14.11 -13.75 -16.48
C ASP A 89 -14.60 -13.27 -15.10
N LEU A 90 -14.74 -11.95 -14.88
CA LEU A 90 -15.18 -11.37 -13.61
C LEU A 90 -16.71 -11.41 -13.51
N VAL A 91 -17.21 -12.10 -12.50
CA VAL A 91 -18.65 -12.11 -12.15
C VAL A 91 -18.86 -11.29 -10.89
N LEU A 92 -19.67 -10.23 -11.03
CA LEU A 92 -20.07 -9.34 -9.95
C LEU A 92 -21.49 -9.71 -9.50
N PRO A 93 -21.66 -10.34 -8.32
CA PRO A 93 -22.99 -10.74 -7.85
C PRO A 93 -23.85 -9.52 -7.53
N ALA A 94 -25.17 -9.72 -7.55
CA ALA A 94 -26.13 -8.70 -7.15
C ALA A 94 -25.83 -8.19 -5.73
N GLY A 95 -25.94 -6.88 -5.55
CA GLY A 95 -25.65 -6.20 -4.29
C GLY A 95 -24.18 -5.88 -4.06
N THR A 96 -23.28 -6.12 -5.01
CA THR A 96 -21.89 -5.63 -4.99
C THR A 96 -21.87 -4.11 -5.12
N ARG A 97 -21.05 -3.42 -4.31
CA ARG A 97 -20.81 -1.98 -4.47
C ARG A 97 -19.57 -1.81 -5.34
N VAL A 98 -19.71 -1.12 -6.47
CA VAL A 98 -18.61 -0.89 -7.40
C VAL A 98 -18.20 0.57 -7.36
N HIS A 99 -16.96 0.85 -7.72
CA HIS A 99 -16.48 2.17 -8.08
C HIS A 99 -16.06 2.16 -9.55
N LEU A 100 -16.55 3.15 -10.29
CA LEU A 100 -16.25 3.33 -11.71
C LEU A 100 -15.40 4.58 -11.83
N GLN A 101 -14.29 4.51 -12.54
CA GLN A 101 -13.41 5.66 -12.70
C GLN A 101 -14.00 6.69 -13.67
N ASN A 102 -14.66 6.22 -14.72
CA ASN A 102 -15.20 7.05 -15.80
C ASN A 102 -16.66 6.66 -16.08
N LEU A 103 -17.59 7.60 -15.93
CA LEU A 103 -19.01 7.36 -16.22
C LEU A 103 -19.35 7.54 -17.69
N GLU A 104 -18.78 8.57 -18.31
CA GLU A 104 -19.04 8.96 -19.69
C GLU A 104 -17.82 8.73 -20.57
N PRO A 105 -18.00 8.46 -21.88
CA PRO A 105 -16.90 8.28 -22.80
C PRO A 105 -16.13 9.60 -22.99
N PHE A 106 -14.80 9.54 -22.86
CA PHE A 106 -13.90 10.63 -23.24
C PHE A 106 -12.58 10.09 -23.78
N ASN A 107 -11.73 10.99 -24.29
CA ASN A 107 -10.41 10.65 -24.80
C ASN A 107 -9.34 11.13 -23.82
N ASP A 108 -8.27 10.36 -23.68
CA ASP A 108 -7.10 10.75 -22.90
C ASP A 108 -6.37 11.96 -23.53
N LEU A 109 -5.27 12.38 -22.90
CA LEU A 109 -4.46 13.50 -23.41
C LEU A 109 -3.79 13.20 -24.76
N SER A 110 -3.67 11.93 -25.14
CA SER A 110 -3.11 11.45 -26.40
C SER A 110 -4.18 11.40 -27.51
N GLY A 111 -5.46 11.50 -27.15
CA GLY A 111 -6.60 11.41 -28.05
C GLY A 111 -7.21 10.00 -28.14
N ASP A 112 -6.75 9.04 -27.35
CA ASP A 112 -7.23 7.66 -27.34
C ASP A 112 -8.45 7.51 -26.42
N PRO A 113 -9.47 6.74 -26.83
CA PRO A 113 -10.67 6.55 -26.02
C PRO A 113 -10.37 5.76 -24.74
N VAL A 114 -10.85 6.23 -23.60
CA VAL A 114 -10.71 5.51 -22.33
C VAL A 114 -11.92 4.60 -22.05
N PRO A 115 -11.74 3.50 -21.28
CA PRO A 115 -12.86 2.71 -20.78
C PRO A 115 -13.84 3.57 -19.98
N TYR A 116 -15.14 3.33 -20.13
CA TYR A 116 -16.21 4.02 -19.41
C TYR A 116 -17.30 3.04 -18.94
N GLY A 117 -18.14 3.48 -18.01
CA GLY A 117 -19.15 2.63 -17.37
C GLY A 117 -18.49 1.44 -16.67
N MET A 118 -19.06 0.25 -16.79
CA MET A 118 -18.53 -0.95 -16.11
C MET A 118 -17.16 -1.42 -16.62
N GLN A 119 -16.73 -0.96 -17.80
CA GLN A 119 -15.36 -1.20 -18.28
C GLN A 119 -14.32 -0.35 -17.55
N SER A 120 -14.74 0.75 -16.89
CA SER A 120 -13.87 1.60 -16.06
C SER A 120 -13.87 1.19 -14.58
N LEU A 121 -14.34 -0.01 -14.26
CA LEU A 121 -14.32 -0.57 -12.91
C LEU A 121 -12.89 -0.55 -12.35
N ASP A 122 -12.69 0.15 -11.24
CA ASP A 122 -11.40 0.18 -10.53
C ASP A 122 -11.49 -0.47 -9.14
N HIS A 123 -12.69 -0.66 -8.60
CA HIS A 123 -12.88 -1.23 -7.26
C HIS A 123 -14.26 -1.87 -7.11
N ALA A 124 -14.32 -2.99 -6.40
CA ALA A 124 -15.55 -3.69 -6.06
C ALA A 124 -15.50 -4.22 -4.61
N ASP A 125 -16.50 -3.86 -3.82
CA ASP A 125 -16.75 -4.38 -2.47
C ASP A 125 -17.91 -5.39 -2.49
N PHE A 126 -17.59 -6.63 -2.13
CA PHE A 126 -18.52 -7.75 -2.07
C PHE A 126 -19.20 -7.82 -0.68
N ASP A 127 -19.94 -6.76 -0.33
CA ASP A 127 -20.55 -6.56 1.01
C ASP A 127 -21.49 -7.68 1.48
N ARG A 128 -22.28 -8.26 0.56
CA ARG A 128 -23.38 -9.19 0.88
C ARG A 128 -23.05 -10.63 0.56
N THR A 129 -22.53 -10.84 -0.64
CA THR A 129 -22.19 -12.15 -1.18
C THR A 129 -20.74 -12.08 -1.61
N PRO A 130 -19.85 -12.97 -1.10
CA PRO A 130 -18.46 -13.00 -1.53
C PRO A 130 -18.35 -13.13 -3.05
N GLY A 131 -17.46 -12.33 -3.64
CA GLY A 131 -17.07 -12.49 -5.03
C GLY A 131 -16.27 -13.78 -5.21
N HIS A 132 -16.16 -14.27 -6.43
CA HIS A 132 -15.30 -15.39 -6.76
C HIS A 132 -14.31 -14.97 -7.86
N ILE A 133 -13.02 -14.97 -7.53
CA ILE A 133 -11.95 -14.62 -8.47
C ILE A 133 -10.95 -15.77 -8.49
N MET A 134 -10.74 -16.38 -9.66
CA MET A 134 -9.89 -17.57 -9.81
C MET A 134 -10.24 -18.70 -8.82
N GLY A 135 -11.54 -18.87 -8.53
CA GLY A 135 -12.03 -19.87 -7.57
C GLY A 135 -11.86 -19.51 -6.10
N MET A 136 -11.31 -18.34 -5.78
CA MET A 136 -11.16 -17.86 -4.40
C MET A 136 -12.36 -16.99 -4.00
N PRO A 137 -12.91 -17.16 -2.78
CA PRO A 137 -13.90 -16.25 -2.22
C PRO A 137 -13.21 -14.96 -1.77
N VAL A 138 -13.70 -13.83 -2.27
CA VAL A 138 -13.08 -12.51 -2.08
C VAL A 138 -14.08 -11.53 -1.47
N ARG A 139 -13.56 -10.65 -0.61
CA ARG A 139 -14.34 -9.54 -0.03
C ARG A 139 -14.20 -8.26 -0.84
N ARG A 140 -13.06 -8.06 -1.48
CA ARG A 140 -12.73 -6.83 -2.21
C ARG A 140 -11.84 -7.11 -3.40
N LEU A 141 -12.08 -6.37 -4.47
CA LEU A 141 -11.21 -6.28 -5.65
C LEU A 141 -10.86 -4.82 -5.89
N LYS A 142 -9.59 -4.54 -6.15
CA LYS A 142 -9.10 -3.27 -6.70
C LYS A 142 -8.35 -3.55 -7.99
N LEU A 143 -8.62 -2.78 -9.03
CA LEU A 143 -8.06 -2.85 -10.36
C LEU A 143 -7.36 -1.54 -10.67
N ALA A 144 -6.03 -1.56 -10.74
CA ALA A 144 -5.25 -0.44 -11.25
C ALA A 144 -5.00 -0.66 -12.74
N GLN A 145 -6.06 -0.52 -13.56
CA GLN A 145 -6.01 -0.86 -14.99
C GLN A 145 -4.86 -0.18 -15.74
N GLY A 146 -4.61 1.10 -15.46
CA GLY A 146 -3.52 1.88 -16.08
C GLY A 146 -2.11 1.46 -15.66
N HIS A 147 -1.98 0.67 -14.59
CA HIS A 147 -0.71 0.17 -14.08
C HIS A 147 -0.52 -1.34 -14.25
N GLY A 148 -1.54 -2.05 -14.73
CA GLY A 148 -1.45 -3.49 -15.01
C GLY A 148 -1.42 -4.38 -13.78
N PHE A 149 -2.06 -3.97 -12.67
CA PHE A 149 -2.15 -4.82 -11.48
C PHE A 149 -3.54 -4.80 -10.83
N ALA A 150 -3.85 -5.87 -10.10
CA ALA A 150 -5.03 -6.04 -9.26
C ALA A 150 -4.62 -6.36 -7.83
N THR A 151 -5.40 -5.89 -6.87
CA THR A 151 -5.33 -6.33 -5.47
C THR A 151 -6.64 -6.99 -5.09
N VAL A 152 -6.56 -8.21 -4.59
CA VAL A 152 -7.71 -9.03 -4.20
C VAL A 152 -7.61 -9.32 -2.71
N GLU A 153 -8.66 -9.04 -1.96
CA GLU A 153 -8.74 -9.38 -0.54
C GLU A 153 -9.50 -10.69 -0.36
N THR A 154 -8.77 -11.75 -0.05
CA THR A 154 -9.28 -13.12 0.10
C THR A 154 -9.81 -13.39 1.51
N LEU A 155 -10.83 -14.26 1.61
CA LEU A 155 -11.45 -14.65 2.89
C LEU A 155 -10.86 -15.93 3.50
N SER A 156 -10.14 -16.72 2.70
CA SER A 156 -9.56 -17.99 3.10
C SER A 156 -8.17 -18.16 2.52
N ALA A 157 -7.39 -19.07 3.11
CA ALA A 157 -6.07 -19.43 2.57
C ALA A 157 -6.23 -20.20 1.25
N HIS A 158 -5.35 -19.94 0.29
CA HIS A 158 -5.37 -20.58 -1.02
C HIS A 158 -3.98 -20.91 -1.54
N ASP A 159 -3.90 -21.99 -2.31
CA ASP A 159 -2.69 -22.37 -3.03
C ASP A 159 -2.61 -21.62 -4.36
N LEU A 160 -1.65 -20.71 -4.48
CA LEU A 160 -1.44 -19.86 -5.66
C LEU A 160 0.02 -19.90 -6.10
N ALA A 161 0.25 -20.21 -7.38
CA ALA A 161 1.60 -20.29 -7.96
C ALA A 161 2.59 -21.16 -7.14
N GLY A 162 2.08 -22.18 -6.43
CA GLY A 162 2.86 -23.06 -5.56
C GLY A 162 3.06 -22.55 -4.13
N TRP A 163 2.46 -21.43 -3.74
CA TRP A 163 2.48 -20.85 -2.40
C TRP A 163 1.14 -21.06 -1.69
N LYS A 164 1.18 -21.40 -0.41
CA LYS A 164 -0.02 -21.38 0.45
C LYS A 164 -0.18 -20.00 1.07
N CYS A 165 -0.90 -19.13 0.37
CA CYS A 165 -1.14 -17.76 0.78
C CYS A 165 -2.23 -17.72 1.86
N GLU A 166 -2.00 -16.95 2.91
CA GLU A 166 -2.96 -16.70 3.99
C GLU A 166 -4.09 -15.76 3.54
N PRO A 167 -5.23 -15.77 4.27
CA PRO A 167 -6.30 -14.81 4.02
C PRO A 167 -5.79 -13.37 4.11
N GLY A 168 -6.20 -12.53 3.17
CA GLY A 168 -5.80 -11.12 3.11
C GLY A 168 -5.54 -10.65 1.68
N GLU A 169 -4.76 -9.58 1.56
CA GLU A 169 -4.46 -8.95 0.27
C GLU A 169 -3.43 -9.76 -0.54
N ILE A 170 -3.82 -10.07 -1.79
CA ILE A 170 -3.01 -10.74 -2.79
C ILE A 170 -2.94 -9.83 -4.02
N GLU A 171 -1.74 -9.65 -4.56
CA GLU A 171 -1.50 -8.81 -5.73
C GLU A 171 -1.27 -9.67 -6.96
N PHE A 172 -1.85 -9.25 -8.08
CA PHE A 172 -1.71 -9.89 -9.38
C PHE A 172 -1.28 -8.86 -10.40
N ASP A 173 -0.33 -9.23 -11.26
CA ASP A 173 0.02 -8.48 -12.46
C ASP A 173 -0.75 -9.05 -13.66
N PHE A 174 -1.14 -8.19 -14.59
CA PHE A 174 -1.76 -8.57 -15.85
C PHE A 174 -1.32 -7.65 -16.99
N PRO A 175 -1.25 -8.15 -18.24
CA PRO A 175 -0.93 -7.31 -19.38
C PRO A 175 -2.04 -6.30 -19.67
N PHE A 176 -1.68 -5.22 -20.36
CA PHE A 176 -2.63 -4.18 -20.74
C PHE A 176 -3.84 -4.77 -21.49
N GLY A 177 -5.05 -4.37 -21.08
CA GLY A 177 -6.31 -4.87 -21.66
C GLY A 177 -6.82 -6.21 -21.11
N ALA A 178 -6.06 -6.91 -20.26
CA ALA A 178 -6.45 -8.20 -19.69
C ALA A 178 -7.02 -8.12 -18.26
N HIS A 179 -7.48 -6.94 -17.84
CA HIS A 179 -8.00 -6.69 -16.49
C HIS A 179 -9.28 -7.48 -16.14
N PHE A 180 -9.94 -8.09 -17.13
CA PHE A 180 -11.09 -8.99 -16.93
C PHE A 180 -10.83 -10.43 -17.40
N LYS A 181 -9.57 -10.79 -17.67
CA LYS A 181 -9.20 -12.13 -18.14
C LYS A 181 -8.24 -12.79 -17.17
N PHE A 182 -8.78 -13.56 -16.23
CA PHE A 182 -8.03 -14.13 -15.11
C PHE A 182 -6.99 -15.15 -15.55
N SER A 183 -7.17 -15.79 -16.71
CA SER A 183 -6.15 -16.67 -17.31
C SER A 183 -4.82 -15.98 -17.62
N GLU A 184 -4.80 -14.64 -17.73
CA GLU A 184 -3.59 -13.86 -17.98
C GLU A 184 -3.01 -13.22 -16.71
N TRP A 185 -3.70 -13.35 -15.58
CA TRP A 185 -3.25 -12.82 -14.30
C TRP A 185 -2.14 -13.69 -13.73
N LYS A 186 -1.11 -13.05 -13.20
CA LYS A 186 0.01 -13.72 -12.53
C LYS A 186 0.16 -13.16 -11.14
N MET A 187 0.16 -14.06 -10.14
CA MET A 187 0.37 -13.64 -8.76
C MET A 187 1.74 -12.97 -8.64
N SER A 188 1.74 -11.72 -8.21
CA SER A 188 2.95 -10.92 -8.01
C SER A 188 3.32 -10.82 -6.54
N ARG A 189 2.35 -10.90 -5.62
CA ARG A 189 2.58 -10.83 -4.18
C ARG A 189 1.51 -11.56 -3.37
N CYS A 190 1.91 -12.25 -2.30
CA CYS A 190 1.00 -12.70 -1.26
C CYS A 190 1.70 -12.79 0.11
N THR A 191 0.93 -13.07 1.16
CA THR A 191 1.46 -13.26 2.52
C THR A 191 1.31 -14.71 2.94
N LEU A 192 2.35 -15.28 3.55
CA LEU A 192 2.36 -16.64 4.09
C LEU A 192 2.17 -16.64 5.61
N ALA A 193 1.74 -17.79 6.13
CA ALA A 193 1.49 -17.98 7.55
C ALA A 193 2.78 -17.88 8.40
N PRO A 194 2.67 -17.38 9.64
CA PRO A 194 3.71 -17.56 10.64
C PRO A 194 4.10 -19.03 10.81
N GLY A 195 5.39 -19.29 11.05
CA GLY A 195 5.93 -20.64 11.20
C GLY A 195 6.27 -21.34 9.87
N THR A 196 6.14 -20.65 8.74
CA THR A 196 6.52 -21.22 7.44
C THR A 196 8.03 -21.46 7.35
N ASP A 197 8.43 -22.64 6.88
CA ASP A 197 9.83 -22.99 6.60
C ASP A 197 10.18 -22.60 5.14
N LEU A 198 11.16 -21.71 4.98
CA LEU A 198 11.71 -21.31 3.69
C LEU A 198 13.23 -21.28 3.75
N GLY A 199 13.88 -21.94 2.78
CA GLY A 199 15.34 -21.96 2.72
C GLY A 199 16.01 -22.61 3.94
N GLY A 200 15.30 -23.48 4.68
CA GLY A 200 15.77 -24.11 5.92
C GLY A 200 15.72 -23.19 7.14
N ILE A 201 14.94 -22.12 7.08
CA ILE A 201 14.71 -21.17 8.17
C ILE A 201 13.21 -21.16 8.46
N VAL A 202 12.84 -21.36 9.73
CA VAL A 202 11.47 -21.20 10.19
C VAL A 202 11.22 -19.72 10.46
N TRP A 203 10.30 -19.12 9.71
CA TRP A 203 9.96 -17.70 9.85
C TRP A 203 8.93 -17.53 10.96
N PRO A 204 9.24 -16.83 12.06
CA PRO A 204 8.35 -16.76 13.23
C PRO A 204 7.09 -15.92 13.00
N GLY A 205 7.13 -14.96 12.07
CA GLY A 205 6.00 -14.09 11.73
C GLY A 205 5.53 -14.28 10.29
N PRO A 206 4.53 -13.49 9.86
CA PRO A 206 4.05 -13.50 8.47
C PRO A 206 5.18 -13.17 7.50
N VAL A 207 5.19 -13.85 6.35
CA VAL A 207 6.21 -13.66 5.32
C VAL A 207 5.55 -13.12 4.07
N ARG A 208 5.96 -11.95 3.61
CA ARG A 208 5.50 -11.43 2.32
C ARG A 208 6.38 -12.01 1.23
N VAL A 209 5.76 -12.75 0.31
CA VAL A 209 6.42 -13.25 -0.90
C VAL A 209 6.01 -12.40 -2.09
N SER A 210 6.97 -12.09 -2.95
CA SER A 210 6.71 -11.42 -4.21
C SER A 210 7.57 -11.96 -5.35
N THR A 211 7.11 -11.80 -6.58
CA THR A 211 7.90 -12.11 -7.77
C THR A 211 9.16 -11.23 -7.80
N ASN A 212 10.28 -11.81 -8.20
CA ASN A 212 11.54 -11.10 -8.40
C ASN A 212 12.32 -11.79 -9.49
N THR A 213 12.46 -11.24 -10.69
CA THR A 213 13.12 -11.92 -11.80
C THR A 213 14.60 -12.26 -11.46
N PRO A 214 15.03 -13.55 -11.41
CA PRO A 214 14.42 -14.77 -11.98
C PRO A 214 13.75 -15.76 -10.99
N GLY A 215 13.42 -15.39 -9.76
CA GLY A 215 12.72 -16.21 -8.77
C GLY A 215 11.72 -15.45 -7.90
N TRP A 216 11.79 -15.66 -6.59
CA TRP A 216 10.89 -15.12 -5.58
C TRP A 216 11.67 -14.40 -4.49
N LEU A 217 11.12 -13.29 -4.02
CA LEU A 217 11.61 -12.54 -2.87
C LEU A 217 10.70 -12.87 -1.68
N ALA A 218 11.26 -13.34 -0.58
CA ALA A 218 10.56 -13.50 0.70
C ALA A 218 11.10 -12.46 1.70
N ARG A 219 10.21 -11.73 2.37
CA ARG A 219 10.57 -10.65 3.29
C ARG A 219 9.83 -10.76 4.62
N SER A 220 10.53 -10.50 5.72
CA SER A 220 9.92 -10.23 7.02
C SER A 220 9.73 -8.73 7.18
N GLU A 221 8.51 -8.31 7.53
CA GLU A 221 8.21 -6.88 7.74
C GLU A 221 8.42 -6.47 9.20
N GLU A 222 7.89 -7.23 10.15
CA GLU A 222 7.78 -6.78 11.55
C GLU A 222 8.24 -7.81 12.59
N SER A 223 8.77 -8.95 12.16
CA SER A 223 9.17 -10.03 13.07
C SER A 223 10.65 -10.35 12.95
N PRO A 224 11.41 -10.29 14.06
CA PRO A 224 12.82 -10.67 14.04
C PRO A 224 12.96 -12.15 13.72
N VAL A 225 13.95 -12.50 12.91
CA VAL A 225 14.20 -13.87 12.45
C VAL A 225 15.57 -14.32 12.94
N LYS A 226 15.66 -15.52 13.51
CA LYS A 226 16.94 -16.07 13.95
C LYS A 226 17.53 -16.97 12.87
N VAL A 227 18.71 -16.62 12.38
CA VAL A 227 19.43 -17.35 11.32
C VAL A 227 20.84 -17.63 11.78
N GLN A 228 21.25 -18.91 11.82
CA GLN A 228 22.60 -19.31 12.26
C GLN A 228 23.01 -18.75 13.63
N GLY A 229 22.05 -18.62 14.55
CA GLY A 229 22.28 -18.03 15.88
C GLY A 229 22.21 -16.51 15.92
N ILE A 230 22.16 -15.83 14.78
CA ILE A 230 22.10 -14.37 14.65
C ILE A 230 20.64 -13.93 14.63
N GLU A 231 20.28 -12.99 15.50
CA GLU A 231 18.95 -12.37 15.50
C GLU A 231 18.92 -11.20 14.52
N LEU A 232 18.12 -11.32 13.47
CA LEU A 232 17.97 -10.31 12.43
C LEU A 232 16.65 -9.56 12.61
N ARG A 233 16.69 -8.22 12.62
CA ARG A 233 15.48 -7.38 12.70
C ARG A 233 14.60 -7.48 11.44
N SER A 234 15.24 -7.71 10.31
CA SER A 234 14.61 -7.94 9.02
C SER A 234 15.41 -8.98 8.23
N LEU A 235 14.70 -9.77 7.43
CA LEU A 235 15.28 -10.77 6.54
C LEU A 235 14.63 -10.65 5.18
N ILE A 236 15.45 -10.59 4.13
CA ILE A 236 15.08 -10.65 2.74
C ILE A 236 15.79 -11.85 2.15
N MET A 237 15.05 -12.77 1.54
CA MET A 237 15.58 -14.00 0.95
C MET A 237 15.16 -14.11 -0.51
N ILE A 238 16.08 -14.52 -1.37
CA ILE A 238 15.82 -14.85 -2.76
C ILE A 238 15.75 -16.36 -2.91
N LEU A 239 14.66 -16.84 -3.51
CA LEU A 239 14.34 -18.24 -3.72
C LEU A 239 14.18 -18.51 -5.22
N ASP A 240 14.65 -19.66 -5.70
CA ASP A 240 14.51 -20.04 -7.11
C ASP A 240 13.11 -20.55 -7.44
N ARG A 241 12.43 -21.12 -6.44
CA ARG A 241 11.11 -21.73 -6.55
C ARG A 241 10.37 -21.67 -5.21
N PRO A 242 9.03 -21.81 -5.20
CA PRO A 242 8.25 -21.89 -3.97
C PRO A 242 8.76 -22.99 -3.03
N TYR A 243 8.91 -22.66 -1.74
CA TYR A 243 9.43 -23.55 -0.69
C TYR A 243 10.80 -24.20 -1.02
N GLY A 244 11.57 -23.60 -1.92
CA GLY A 244 12.90 -24.07 -2.31
C GLY A 244 14.00 -23.67 -1.32
N GLU A 245 15.24 -24.02 -1.67
CA GLU A 245 16.41 -23.51 -0.97
C GLU A 245 16.62 -22.02 -1.29
N GLY A 246 17.04 -21.26 -0.28
CA GLY A 246 17.41 -19.85 -0.43
C GLY A 246 18.72 -19.72 -1.20
N ARG A 247 18.68 -19.08 -2.38
CA ARG A 247 19.87 -18.75 -3.18
C ARG A 247 20.79 -17.79 -2.44
N SER A 248 20.19 -16.76 -1.85
CA SER A 248 20.85 -15.74 -1.06
C SER A 248 19.85 -15.13 -0.08
N TRP A 249 20.36 -14.55 0.99
CA TRP A 249 19.56 -13.75 1.89
C TRP A 249 20.40 -12.62 2.46
N GLU A 250 19.72 -11.55 2.88
CA GLU A 250 20.30 -10.42 3.57
C GLU A 250 19.38 -9.98 4.70
N GLY A 251 19.96 -9.39 5.73
CA GLY A 251 19.23 -8.85 6.86
C GLY A 251 20.13 -7.93 7.67
N TYR A 252 19.57 -7.39 8.75
CA TYR A 252 20.32 -6.54 9.66
C TYR A 252 20.27 -7.13 11.06
N SER A 253 21.41 -7.20 11.73
CA SER A 253 21.49 -7.71 13.10
C SER A 253 20.76 -6.80 14.07
N ASN A 254 19.96 -7.38 14.96
CA ASN A 254 19.22 -6.64 15.99
C ASN A 254 20.09 -6.35 17.24
N GLN A 255 21.09 -7.18 17.50
CA GLN A 255 21.93 -7.13 18.70
C GLN A 255 23.39 -7.48 18.35
N PRO A 256 24.38 -7.09 19.18
CA PRO A 256 25.76 -7.54 19.01
C PRO A 256 25.84 -9.07 19.13
N PHE A 257 26.71 -9.69 18.34
CA PHE A 257 26.81 -11.14 18.28
C PHE A 257 28.23 -11.61 17.97
N ASP A 258 28.48 -12.89 18.23
CA ASP A 258 29.74 -13.55 17.90
C ASP A 258 29.51 -14.50 16.72
N PHE A 259 30.40 -14.47 15.73
CA PHE A 259 30.42 -15.45 14.66
C PHE A 259 31.85 -15.87 14.34
N GLY A 260 32.19 -17.13 14.68
CA GLY A 260 33.57 -17.59 14.67
C GLY A 260 34.43 -16.77 15.65
N PRO A 261 35.62 -16.27 15.23
CA PRO A 261 36.51 -15.52 16.10
C PRO A 261 36.13 -14.03 16.23
N VAL A 262 35.14 -13.53 15.48
CA VAL A 262 34.85 -12.09 15.39
C VAL A 262 33.61 -11.74 16.21
N HIS A 263 33.72 -10.67 17.00
CA HIS A 263 32.61 -10.02 17.68
C HIS A 263 32.12 -8.83 16.85
N TYR A 264 30.84 -8.87 16.47
CA TYR A 264 30.20 -7.85 15.66
C TYR A 264 29.27 -6.96 16.50
N PRO A 265 29.20 -5.65 16.18
CA PRO A 265 28.22 -4.76 16.79
C PRO A 265 26.81 -5.05 16.25
N ALA A 266 25.80 -4.44 16.86
CA ALA A 266 24.44 -4.44 16.34
C ALA A 266 24.32 -3.63 15.04
N ASP A 267 23.15 -3.68 14.40
CA ASP A 267 22.76 -2.86 13.25
C ASP A 267 23.63 -2.99 11.99
N ILE A 268 24.46 -4.02 11.90
CA ILE A 268 25.25 -4.32 10.70
C ILE A 268 24.44 -5.12 9.69
N GLN A 269 24.76 -4.97 8.40
CA GLN A 269 24.19 -5.82 7.37
C GLN A 269 24.88 -7.18 7.39
N VAL A 270 24.07 -8.24 7.43
CA VAL A 270 24.51 -9.62 7.39
C VAL A 270 23.87 -10.27 6.17
N SER A 271 24.65 -10.93 5.33
CA SER A 271 24.12 -11.64 4.17
C SER A 271 24.81 -12.98 3.93
N ARG A 272 24.12 -13.86 3.22
CA ARG A 272 24.65 -15.11 2.70
C ARG A 272 24.64 -15.05 1.18
N TYR A 273 25.81 -15.23 0.58
CA TYR A 273 25.97 -15.25 -0.87
C TYR A 273 26.97 -16.32 -1.28
N GLN A 274 26.62 -17.15 -2.27
CA GLN A 274 27.47 -18.24 -2.79
C GLN A 274 28.07 -19.15 -1.69
N GLY A 275 27.29 -19.43 -0.64
CA GLY A 275 27.74 -20.27 0.48
C GLY A 275 28.72 -19.61 1.46
N GLN A 276 28.93 -18.29 1.35
CA GLN A 276 29.73 -17.50 2.28
C GLN A 276 28.84 -16.55 3.07
N MET A 277 29.27 -16.23 4.29
CA MET A 277 28.67 -15.21 5.15
C MET A 277 29.43 -13.91 4.97
N LEU A 278 28.70 -12.82 4.77
CA LEU A 278 29.23 -11.48 4.61
C LEU A 278 28.69 -10.61 5.74
N PHE A 279 29.61 -10.01 6.50
CA PHE A 279 29.31 -9.12 7.62
C PHE A 279 29.82 -7.73 7.28
N SER A 280 28.94 -6.85 6.82
CA SER A 280 29.30 -5.53 6.30
C SER A 280 29.14 -4.46 7.37
N LEU A 281 30.26 -3.84 7.75
CA LEU A 281 30.30 -2.80 8.76
C LEU A 281 30.00 -1.43 8.12
N PRO A 282 29.05 -0.65 8.65
CA PRO A 282 28.90 0.74 8.26
C PRO A 282 30.16 1.56 8.66
N PRO A 283 30.39 2.73 8.05
CA PRO A 283 31.62 3.52 8.26
C PRO A 283 31.90 3.92 9.72
N ASP A 284 30.87 4.02 10.54
CA ASP A 284 30.89 4.42 11.95
C ASP A 284 30.95 3.25 12.94
N ALA A 285 30.92 2.00 12.46
CA ALA A 285 30.98 0.80 13.28
C ALA A 285 32.37 0.16 13.28
N GLN A 286 32.65 -0.62 14.33
CA GLN A 286 33.85 -1.45 14.43
C GLN A 286 33.49 -2.85 14.92
N ALA A 287 34.06 -3.87 14.31
CA ALA A 287 34.08 -5.23 14.86
C ALA A 287 35.41 -5.50 15.55
N LYS A 288 35.46 -6.58 16.34
CA LYS A 288 36.67 -7.00 17.04
C LYS A 288 37.01 -8.44 16.72
N ASP A 289 38.18 -8.68 16.14
CA ASP A 289 38.73 -10.02 16.05
C ASP A 289 39.26 -10.42 17.43
N ARG A 290 38.71 -11.48 18.03
CA ARG A 290 39.11 -11.97 19.36
C ARG A 290 40.42 -12.74 19.35
N CYS A 291 40.82 -13.29 18.20
CA CYS A 291 42.09 -14.02 18.08
C CYS A 291 43.28 -13.06 18.10
N THR A 292 43.19 -11.96 17.35
CA THR A 292 44.26 -10.96 17.25
C THR A 292 44.08 -9.79 18.23
N GLY A 293 42.87 -9.59 18.74
CA GLY A 293 42.49 -8.44 19.57
C GLY A 293 42.36 -7.13 18.79
N MET A 294 42.60 -7.14 17.47
CA MET A 294 42.60 -5.94 16.63
C MET A 294 41.17 -5.55 16.21
N PRO A 295 40.87 -4.24 16.13
CA PRO A 295 39.62 -3.78 15.56
C PRO A 295 39.61 -4.01 14.04
N ILE A 296 38.43 -4.32 13.52
CA ILE A 296 38.12 -4.27 12.09
C ILE A 296 37.33 -3.00 11.88
N GLU A 297 37.92 -2.08 11.12
CA GLU A 297 37.36 -0.75 10.88
C GLU A 297 36.08 -0.77 10.04
N GLY A 298 35.26 0.26 10.21
CA GLY A 298 34.07 0.51 9.40
C GLY A 298 34.39 0.67 7.91
N GLY A 299 33.39 0.45 7.05
CA GLY A 299 33.60 0.43 5.61
C GLY A 299 34.18 -0.89 5.08
N GLN A 300 34.37 -1.88 5.95
CA GLN A 300 34.85 -3.22 5.62
C GLN A 300 33.75 -4.27 5.76
N THR A 301 33.80 -5.27 4.89
CA THR A 301 33.04 -6.50 4.96
C THR A 301 33.95 -7.65 5.32
N VAL A 302 33.62 -8.35 6.39
CA VAL A 302 34.30 -9.58 6.78
C VAL A 302 33.61 -10.74 6.05
N VAL A 303 34.39 -11.49 5.28
CA VAL A 303 33.94 -12.69 4.56
C VAL A 303 34.29 -13.91 5.39
N GLN A 304 33.29 -14.69 5.79
CA GLN A 304 33.50 -15.91 6.58
C GLN A 304 32.86 -17.13 5.92
N SER A 305 33.42 -18.30 6.20
CA SER A 305 32.78 -19.58 5.87
C SER A 305 31.53 -19.78 6.73
N MET A 306 30.67 -20.73 6.34
CA MET A 306 29.51 -21.11 7.16
C MET A 306 29.91 -21.64 8.55
N ALA A 307 31.14 -22.11 8.73
CA ALA A 307 31.68 -22.59 10.00
C ALA A 307 32.28 -21.46 10.87
N GLY A 308 32.34 -20.22 10.36
CA GLY A 308 32.88 -19.06 11.08
C GLY A 308 34.37 -18.77 10.82
N GLU A 309 35.02 -19.50 9.91
CA GLU A 309 36.41 -19.20 9.54
C GLU A 309 36.49 -17.91 8.74
N VAL A 310 37.40 -17.00 9.11
CA VAL A 310 37.60 -15.74 8.38
C VAL A 310 38.37 -16.02 7.09
N LEU A 311 37.71 -15.84 5.95
CA LEU A 311 38.27 -16.02 4.61
C LEU A 311 38.96 -14.73 4.11
N GLY A 312 38.56 -13.58 4.64
CA GLY A 312 39.22 -12.30 4.37
C GLY A 312 38.38 -11.11 4.79
N VAL A 313 39.00 -9.93 4.75
CA VAL A 313 38.35 -8.64 4.99
C VAL A 313 38.50 -7.81 3.72
N ARG A 314 37.39 -7.24 3.24
CA ARG A 314 37.34 -6.50 1.97
C ARG A 314 36.59 -5.18 2.13
N PRO A 315 36.90 -4.13 1.36
CA PRO A 315 36.09 -2.91 1.36
C PRO A 315 34.64 -3.21 0.93
N ASN A 316 33.64 -2.59 1.56
CA ASN A 316 32.21 -2.77 1.26
C ASN A 316 31.89 -2.60 -0.24
N ARG A 317 32.49 -1.59 -0.87
CA ARG A 317 32.31 -1.30 -2.30
C ARG A 317 32.77 -2.44 -3.20
N SER A 318 33.78 -3.22 -2.78
CA SER A 318 34.29 -4.35 -3.57
C SER A 318 33.34 -5.55 -3.57
N VAL A 319 32.40 -5.59 -2.62
CA VAL A 319 31.36 -6.61 -2.50
C VAL A 319 29.96 -6.06 -2.84
N GLY A 320 29.89 -4.84 -3.38
CA GLY A 320 28.64 -4.22 -3.84
C GLY A 320 27.75 -3.69 -2.72
N VAL A 321 28.26 -3.52 -1.50
CA VAL A 321 27.51 -2.96 -0.37
C VAL A 321 27.75 -1.45 -0.28
N TYR A 322 26.66 -0.69 -0.19
CA TYR A 322 26.67 0.77 -0.09
C TYR A 322 25.79 1.21 1.07
N PHE A 323 26.35 1.96 2.01
CA PHE A 323 25.59 2.61 3.07
C PHE A 323 25.16 4.02 2.62
N PRO A 324 23.94 4.49 2.97
CA PRO A 324 23.42 5.79 2.53
C PRO A 324 24.37 6.96 2.83
N ASP A 325 25.09 6.89 3.94
CA ASP A 325 26.05 7.91 4.38
C ASP A 325 27.31 8.00 3.48
N GLU A 326 27.57 6.98 2.65
CA GLU A 326 28.64 7.04 1.64
C GLU A 326 28.23 7.78 0.35
N ILE A 327 26.92 8.00 0.12
CA ILE A 327 26.40 8.58 -1.13
C ILE A 327 26.43 10.12 -1.08
N ILE A 328 26.54 10.73 0.11
CA ILE A 328 26.58 12.19 0.29
C ILE A 328 28.02 12.73 0.26
N VAL A 329 28.92 12.20 -0.58
CA VAL A 329 30.13 12.95 -0.96
C VAL A 329 30.53 12.57 -2.38
N ARG A 330 29.99 13.31 -3.36
CA ARG A 330 30.71 13.60 -4.61
C ARG A 330 30.25 14.91 -5.22
#